data_AF-A0A2J7TF15-F1
#
_entry.id   AF-A0A2J7TF15-F1
#
_cell.length_a   1.000
_cell.length_b   1.000
_cell.length_c   1.000
_cell.angle_alpha   90.00
_cell.angle_beta   90.00
_cell.angle_gamma   90.00
#
_symmetry.space_group_name_H-M   'P 1'
#
loop_
_entity.id
_entity.type
_entity.pdbx_description
1 polymer ?
#
loop_
_entity_poly.entity_id
_entity_poly.type
_entity_poly.pdbx_seq_one_letter_code
_entity_poly.pdbx_strand_id
1 'polypeptide(L)'
;MIFSSVIFLSILFISIISIKNGFFFDDEIFNIRTVSSYNYSGLWNYINTEDVHPPVHYIINKAAFDLFGSWEAVKVLGAILNALGLAIFGFIAFDKIDPRARLSLGILLALCGTTIMWGASLRWYAYFNPLFAVILGIILFSDLSLTRRTLILAAGIVLLFYVNYETLCAAPVLVAAHLLRERKNFRRSDIIILLVAGVAGFALCLPQLLVFIEYARGHGANQTASFLSALSQIAITLVVGNAVFPLSVAAGVYAALIAALGVYFLFVKPKSDIDWIVLIGLTLGTLLMVVTGIAMKPRNSVFLLPLVFLIIASAVAALPPLWARAAIALIAAFQLLGAVNVAWHRDTLKGSFNIDYRGSLATITAWKDQCKGKLIVFNHDSPLNYLLEENSIGSSSVFSPQRGTDIAAHPGDCVVLTKTYAGTLNGDEVATLYRMLDNPALKQVAVKQLSEDRYAAIKSWVGKEPFPQYSIEFVEYDVTSDVTLPAWTGAIKRLDEGQD
;
A
#
# COMPACT_ATOMS: atom_id res chain seq x y z
N MET A 1 -13.68 25.37 6.58
CA MET A 1 -14.03 24.96 5.20
C MET A 1 -12.82 25.04 4.27
N ILE A 2 -12.22 26.22 4.02
CA ILE A 2 -11.06 26.37 3.10
C ILE A 2 -9.94 25.37 3.38
N PHE A 3 -9.51 25.22 4.65
CA PHE A 3 -8.46 24.28 5.06
C PHE A 3 -8.70 22.84 4.57
N SER A 4 -9.88 22.29 4.85
CA SER A 4 -10.28 20.94 4.45
C SER A 4 -10.47 20.81 2.94
N SER A 5 -10.98 21.85 2.27
CA SER A 5 -11.11 21.87 0.82
C SER A 5 -9.74 21.81 0.12
N VAL A 6 -8.73 22.52 0.65
CA VAL A 6 -7.36 22.46 0.12
C VAL A 6 -6.78 21.06 0.28
N ILE A 7 -6.94 20.42 1.45
CA ILE A 7 -6.52 19.04 1.68
C ILE A 7 -7.18 18.10 0.66
N PHE A 8 -8.51 18.18 0.54
CA PHE A 8 -9.28 17.34 -0.37
C PHE A 8 -8.83 17.49 -1.83
N LEU A 9 -8.78 18.73 -2.33
CA LEU A 9 -8.45 19.02 -3.71
C LEU A 9 -6.99 18.65 -4.04
N SER A 10 -6.06 18.85 -3.11
CA SER A 10 -4.64 18.51 -3.33
C SER A 10 -4.45 17.01 -3.48
N ILE A 11 -5.00 16.21 -2.54
CA ILE A 11 -4.92 14.74 -2.60
C ILE A 11 -5.57 14.25 -3.88
N LEU A 12 -6.80 14.70 -4.17
CA LEU A 12 -7.54 14.24 -5.34
C LEU A 12 -6.81 14.58 -6.64
N PHE A 13 -6.27 15.80 -6.76
CA PHE A 13 -5.50 16.22 -7.93
C PHE A 13 -4.27 15.35 -8.16
N ILE A 14 -3.47 15.11 -7.12
CA ILE A 14 -2.25 14.30 -7.23
C ILE A 14 -2.61 12.83 -7.53
N SER A 15 -3.63 12.28 -6.86
CA SER A 15 -4.11 10.92 -7.11
C SER A 15 -4.61 10.73 -8.55
N ILE A 16 -5.36 11.69 -9.12
CA ILE A 16 -5.81 11.62 -10.52
C ILE A 16 -4.62 11.62 -11.47
N ILE A 17 -3.61 12.45 -11.23
CA ILE A 17 -2.38 12.46 -12.04
C ILE A 17 -1.66 11.11 -11.94
N SER A 18 -1.48 10.58 -10.73
CA SER A 18 -0.86 9.27 -10.50
C SER A 18 -1.63 8.17 -11.25
N ILE A 19 -2.95 8.08 -11.10
CA ILE A 19 -3.77 7.09 -11.80
C ILE A 19 -3.61 7.21 -13.33
N LYS A 20 -3.61 8.44 -13.86
CA LYS A 20 -3.45 8.68 -15.30
C LYS A 20 -2.06 8.36 -15.84
N ASN A 21 -1.03 8.45 -15.02
CA ASN A 21 0.36 8.23 -15.44
C ASN A 21 0.81 6.79 -15.21
N GLY A 22 0.24 6.13 -14.20
CA GLY A 22 0.63 4.79 -13.80
C GLY A 22 -0.26 3.68 -14.33
N PHE A 23 -0.02 2.51 -13.76
CA PHE A 23 -0.73 1.27 -14.00
C PHE A 23 -1.05 0.59 -12.66
N PHE A 24 -1.59 -0.63 -12.74
CA PHE A 24 -1.77 -1.49 -11.60
C PHE A 24 -0.44 -2.10 -11.15
N PHE A 25 -0.32 -2.38 -9.87
CA PHE A 25 0.78 -3.17 -9.31
C PHE A 25 0.29 -4.55 -8.87
N ASP A 26 1.22 -5.48 -8.66
CA ASP A 26 1.02 -6.86 -8.22
C ASP A 26 -0.23 -7.15 -7.35
N ASP A 27 -0.33 -6.51 -6.19
CA ASP A 27 -1.43 -6.68 -5.23
C ASP A 27 -2.79 -6.26 -5.83
N GLU A 28 -2.83 -5.25 -6.71
CA GLU A 28 -4.04 -4.78 -7.40
C GLU A 28 -4.50 -5.76 -8.47
N ILE A 29 -3.57 -6.39 -9.20
CA ILE A 29 -3.91 -7.39 -10.22
C ILE A 29 -4.55 -8.62 -9.58
N PHE A 30 -4.03 -9.07 -8.44
CA PHE A 30 -4.68 -10.11 -7.65
C PHE A 30 -6.14 -9.71 -7.35
N ASN A 31 -6.35 -8.48 -6.85
CA ASN A 31 -7.70 -8.00 -6.56
C ASN A 31 -8.60 -7.95 -7.81
N ILE A 32 -8.11 -7.40 -8.93
CA ILE A 32 -8.85 -7.32 -10.20
C ILE A 32 -9.30 -8.71 -10.65
N ARG A 33 -8.38 -9.68 -10.67
CA ARG A 33 -8.67 -11.04 -11.10
C ARG A 33 -9.67 -11.72 -10.18
N THR A 34 -9.45 -11.66 -8.87
CA THR A 34 -10.37 -12.25 -7.89
C THR A 34 -11.77 -11.63 -7.97
N VAL A 35 -11.89 -10.30 -8.05
CA VAL A 35 -13.20 -9.64 -8.14
C VAL A 35 -13.93 -9.96 -9.46
N SER A 36 -13.18 -10.09 -10.56
CA SER A 36 -13.74 -10.40 -11.88
C SER A 36 -14.20 -11.86 -11.99
N SER A 37 -13.54 -12.78 -11.31
CA SER A 37 -13.81 -14.23 -11.40
C SER A 37 -15.04 -14.68 -10.62
N TYR A 38 -15.54 -13.88 -9.67
CA TYR A 38 -16.62 -14.30 -8.77
C TYR A 38 -17.78 -13.30 -8.73
N ASN A 39 -19.00 -13.81 -8.54
CA ASN A 39 -20.16 -13.00 -8.12
C ASN A 39 -20.03 -12.63 -6.63
N TYR A 40 -20.94 -11.83 -6.07
CA TYR A 40 -20.83 -11.34 -4.68
C TYR A 40 -20.72 -12.45 -3.63
N SER A 41 -21.56 -13.49 -3.71
CA SER A 41 -21.54 -14.60 -2.75
C SER A 41 -20.31 -15.50 -2.94
N GLY A 42 -19.96 -15.79 -4.19
CA GLY A 42 -18.75 -16.55 -4.53
C GLY A 42 -17.48 -15.82 -4.06
N LEU A 43 -17.43 -14.50 -4.24
CA LEU A 43 -16.31 -13.66 -3.82
C LEU A 43 -16.19 -13.64 -2.30
N TRP A 44 -17.32 -13.48 -1.59
CA TRP A 44 -17.35 -13.56 -0.13
C TRP A 44 -16.81 -14.90 0.38
N ASN A 45 -17.27 -16.01 -0.20
CA ASN A 45 -16.85 -17.34 0.21
C ASN A 45 -15.37 -17.59 -0.12
N TYR A 46 -14.94 -17.26 -1.34
CA TYR A 46 -13.55 -17.43 -1.78
C TYR A 46 -12.58 -16.67 -0.87
N ILE A 47 -12.86 -15.40 -0.57
CA ILE A 47 -11.95 -14.59 0.25
C ILE A 47 -11.86 -15.11 1.69
N ASN A 48 -12.98 -15.55 2.28
CA ASN A 48 -12.94 -16.13 3.64
C ASN A 48 -12.20 -17.47 3.72
N THR A 49 -11.88 -18.10 2.58
CA THR A 49 -11.11 -19.35 2.53
C THR A 49 -9.65 -19.10 2.15
N GLU A 50 -9.41 -18.24 1.15
CA GLU A 50 -8.12 -18.14 0.46
C GLU A 50 -7.27 -16.92 0.84
N ASP A 51 -7.86 -15.90 1.49
CA ASP A 51 -7.14 -14.66 1.82
C ASP A 51 -7.23 -14.33 3.31
N VAL A 52 -6.12 -13.85 3.87
CA VAL A 52 -6.07 -13.31 5.24
C VAL A 52 -6.90 -12.04 5.39
N HIS A 53 -7.15 -11.32 4.30
CA HIS A 53 -7.85 -10.05 4.32
C HIS A 53 -9.38 -10.26 4.32
N PRO A 54 -10.10 -9.63 5.26
CA PRO A 54 -11.56 -9.60 5.27
C PRO A 54 -12.19 -9.10 3.95
N PRO A 55 -13.38 -9.59 3.61
CA PRO A 55 -13.93 -9.52 2.24
C PRO A 55 -14.46 -8.14 1.83
N VAL A 56 -14.73 -7.21 2.77
CA VAL A 56 -15.53 -6.01 2.42
C VAL A 56 -14.85 -5.12 1.39
N HIS A 57 -13.53 -4.99 1.41
CA HIS A 57 -12.84 -4.17 0.40
C HIS A 57 -12.97 -4.76 -1.02
N TYR A 58 -12.95 -6.09 -1.18
CA TYR A 58 -13.22 -6.75 -2.45
C TYR A 58 -14.66 -6.51 -2.91
N ILE A 59 -15.62 -6.56 -1.98
CA ILE A 59 -17.03 -6.29 -2.27
C ILE A 59 -17.25 -4.83 -2.70
N ILE A 60 -16.58 -3.88 -2.05
CA ILE A 60 -16.61 -2.46 -2.45
C ILE A 60 -16.04 -2.29 -3.86
N ASN A 61 -14.89 -2.90 -4.14
CA ASN A 61 -14.29 -2.87 -5.48
C ASN A 61 -15.23 -3.46 -6.53
N LYS A 62 -15.88 -4.59 -6.23
CA LYS A 62 -16.84 -5.22 -7.12
C LYS A 62 -18.01 -4.30 -7.43
N ALA A 63 -18.64 -3.73 -6.40
CA ALA A 63 -19.76 -2.82 -6.57
C ALA A 63 -19.38 -1.57 -7.37
N ALA A 64 -18.19 -1.02 -7.11
CA ALA A 64 -17.68 0.12 -7.86
C ALA A 64 -17.38 -0.25 -9.32
N PHE A 65 -16.79 -1.41 -9.58
CA PHE A 65 -16.53 -1.87 -10.94
C PHE A 65 -17.84 -2.16 -11.70
N ASP A 66 -18.80 -2.84 -11.08
CA ASP A 66 -20.12 -3.09 -11.68
C ASP A 66 -20.85 -1.77 -12.02
N LEU A 67 -20.64 -0.71 -11.22
CA LEU A 67 -21.23 0.61 -11.43
C LEU A 67 -20.54 1.43 -12.53
N PHE A 68 -19.20 1.42 -12.57
CA PHE A 68 -18.42 2.31 -13.44
C PHE A 68 -17.83 1.63 -14.69
N GLY A 69 -17.73 0.30 -14.70
CA GLY A 69 -17.13 -0.49 -15.77
C GLY A 69 -15.62 -0.26 -15.97
N SER A 70 -14.93 0.38 -15.02
CA SER A 70 -13.52 0.75 -15.16
C SER A 70 -12.77 0.66 -13.82
N TRP A 71 -11.64 -0.04 -13.82
CA TRP A 71 -10.73 -0.14 -12.67
C TRP A 71 -10.07 1.19 -12.31
N GLU A 72 -9.82 2.06 -13.29
CA GLU A 72 -9.34 3.42 -13.03
C GLU A 72 -10.37 4.23 -12.25
N ALA A 73 -11.67 4.09 -12.57
CA ALA A 73 -12.75 4.74 -11.84
C ALA A 73 -12.85 4.22 -10.39
N VAL A 74 -12.61 2.92 -10.16
CA VAL A 74 -12.53 2.36 -8.80
C VAL A 74 -11.36 2.96 -8.01
N LYS A 75 -10.18 3.15 -8.63
CA LYS A 75 -9.04 3.87 -8.00
C LYS A 75 -9.38 5.31 -7.66
N VAL A 76 -10.11 6.00 -8.54
CA VAL A 76 -10.60 7.38 -8.28
C VAL A 76 -11.56 7.40 -7.09
N LEU A 77 -12.45 6.41 -6.95
CA LEU A 77 -13.30 6.29 -5.75
C LEU A 77 -12.46 6.13 -4.48
N GLY A 78 -11.45 5.24 -4.48
CA GLY A 78 -10.50 5.11 -3.37
C GLY A 78 -9.83 6.45 -3.03
N ALA A 79 -9.33 7.17 -4.05
CA ALA A 79 -8.72 8.48 -3.89
C ALA A 79 -9.68 9.52 -3.28
N ILE A 80 -10.95 9.53 -3.70
CA ILE A 80 -11.99 10.41 -3.14
C ILE A 80 -12.21 10.09 -1.66
N LEU A 81 -12.34 8.81 -1.30
CA LEU A 81 -12.55 8.39 0.09
C LEU A 81 -11.35 8.74 0.97
N ASN A 82 -10.13 8.54 0.47
CA ASN A 82 -8.91 8.93 1.16
C ASN A 82 -8.82 10.46 1.37
N ALA A 83 -9.05 11.23 0.30
CA ALA A 83 -9.07 12.69 0.35
C ALA A 83 -10.13 13.21 1.34
N LEU A 84 -11.33 12.62 1.30
CA LEU A 84 -12.44 12.98 2.18
C LEU A 84 -12.13 12.64 3.64
N GLY A 85 -11.60 11.44 3.92
CA GLY A 85 -11.27 11.01 5.28
C GLY A 85 -10.24 11.93 5.94
N LEU A 86 -9.17 12.28 5.21
CA LEU A 86 -8.15 13.21 5.72
C LEU A 86 -8.65 14.66 5.81
N ALA A 87 -9.50 15.10 4.87
CA ALA A 87 -10.13 16.42 4.94
C ALA A 87 -11.10 16.56 6.12
N ILE A 88 -11.88 15.52 6.42
CA ILE A 88 -12.76 15.43 7.60
C ILE A 88 -11.92 15.43 8.87
N PHE A 89 -10.86 14.62 8.94
CA PHE A 89 -9.95 14.64 10.09
C PHE A 89 -9.38 16.05 10.33
N GLY A 90 -8.87 16.70 9.27
CA GLY A 90 -8.38 18.08 9.34
C GLY A 90 -9.46 19.10 9.72
N PHE A 91 -10.70 18.91 9.25
CA PHE A 91 -11.84 19.76 9.60
C PHE A 91 -12.13 19.72 11.10
N ILE A 92 -12.25 18.52 11.67
CA ILE A 92 -12.59 18.33 13.09
C ILE A 92 -11.43 18.83 13.98
N ALA A 93 -10.18 18.66 13.54
CA ALA A 93 -9.00 19.09 14.29
C ALA A 93 -8.78 20.63 14.29
N PHE A 94 -9.20 21.34 13.23
CA PHE A 94 -8.77 22.71 12.93
C PHE A 94 -8.86 23.70 14.11
N ASP A 95 -10.01 23.76 14.78
CA ASP A 95 -10.25 24.69 15.90
C ASP A 95 -9.83 24.14 17.27
N LYS A 96 -9.39 22.88 17.32
CA LYS A 96 -8.97 22.20 18.54
C LYS A 96 -7.44 22.11 18.70
N ILE A 97 -6.69 22.46 17.65
CA ILE A 97 -5.23 22.53 17.67
C ILE A 97 -4.73 23.98 17.67
N ASP A 98 -3.48 24.17 18.08
CA ASP A 98 -2.81 25.47 18.05
C ASP A 98 -2.83 26.08 16.64
N PRO A 99 -3.22 27.36 16.46
CA PRO A 99 -3.19 28.03 15.17
C PRO A 99 -1.86 27.93 14.41
N ARG A 100 -0.72 27.91 15.12
CA ARG A 100 0.62 27.75 14.54
C ARG A 100 0.89 26.34 14.00
N ALA A 101 0.18 25.33 14.50
CA ALA A 101 0.28 23.94 14.04
C ALA A 101 -0.48 23.68 12.74
N ARG A 102 -1.51 24.50 12.43
CA ARG A 102 -2.46 24.26 11.34
C ARG A 102 -1.79 24.15 9.98
N LEU A 103 -0.83 25.03 9.67
CA LEU A 103 -0.16 25.02 8.36
C LEU A 103 0.66 23.73 8.16
N SER A 104 1.49 23.35 9.14
CA SER A 104 2.26 22.10 9.09
C SER A 104 1.36 20.88 8.99
N LEU A 105 0.26 20.82 9.77
CA LEU A 105 -0.68 19.72 9.69
C LEU A 105 -1.36 19.67 8.30
N GLY A 106 -1.78 20.82 7.78
CA GLY A 106 -2.41 20.93 6.46
C GLY A 106 -1.49 20.42 5.34
N ILE A 107 -0.20 20.80 5.37
CA ILE A 107 0.80 20.31 4.42
C ILE A 107 0.95 18.79 4.50
N LEU A 108 1.10 18.24 5.71
CA LEU A 108 1.25 16.79 5.92
C LEU A 108 0.01 16.03 5.44
N LEU A 109 -1.19 16.50 5.76
CA LEU A 109 -2.43 15.87 5.31
C LEU A 109 -2.62 15.99 3.79
N ALA A 110 -2.32 17.13 3.19
CA ALA A 110 -2.60 17.41 1.78
C ALA A 110 -1.58 16.77 0.82
N LEU A 111 -0.32 16.62 1.25
CA LEU A 111 0.80 16.31 0.37
C LEU A 111 1.57 15.05 0.77
N CYS A 112 1.12 14.28 1.77
CA CYS A 112 1.82 13.04 2.12
C CYS A 112 1.75 12.01 1.00
N GLY A 113 2.87 11.87 0.27
CA GLY A 113 3.00 10.91 -0.82
C GLY A 113 2.65 9.49 -0.39
N THR A 114 3.03 9.07 0.82
CA THR A 114 2.66 7.75 1.36
C THR A 114 1.14 7.55 1.43
N THR A 115 0.40 8.53 1.98
CA THR A 115 -1.07 8.40 2.06
C THR A 115 -1.72 8.49 0.68
N ILE A 116 -1.16 9.25 -0.25
CA ILE A 116 -1.66 9.37 -1.63
C ILE A 116 -1.44 8.06 -2.41
N MET A 117 -0.23 7.51 -2.34
CA MET A 117 0.18 6.28 -3.04
C MET A 117 -0.72 5.11 -2.67
N TRP A 118 -0.98 4.94 -1.36
CA TRP A 118 -1.83 3.86 -0.88
C TRP A 118 -3.32 4.21 -0.99
N GLY A 119 -3.69 5.47 -0.76
CA GLY A 119 -5.08 5.92 -0.77
C GLY A 119 -5.80 5.83 -2.13
N ALA A 120 -5.06 5.74 -3.24
CA ALA A 120 -5.61 5.62 -4.59
C ALA A 120 -5.53 4.19 -5.16
N SER A 121 -5.42 3.18 -4.30
CA SER A 121 -5.30 1.78 -4.74
C SER A 121 -6.62 1.03 -4.84
N LEU A 122 -6.57 -0.16 -5.43
CA LEU A 122 -7.62 -1.19 -5.39
C LEU A 122 -7.53 -2.12 -4.18
N ARG A 123 -6.92 -1.69 -3.06
CA ARG A 123 -6.70 -2.55 -1.89
C ARG A 123 -7.34 -1.96 -0.64
N TRP A 124 -7.44 -2.79 0.40
CA TRP A 124 -8.07 -2.48 1.69
C TRP A 124 -7.65 -1.14 2.31
N TYR A 125 -6.39 -0.70 2.11
CA TYR A 125 -5.88 0.53 2.73
C TYR A 125 -6.49 1.81 2.16
N ALA A 126 -7.06 1.78 0.95
CA ALA A 126 -7.85 2.89 0.41
C ALA A 126 -9.15 3.14 1.20
N TYR A 127 -9.62 2.13 1.95
CA TYR A 127 -10.84 2.18 2.75
C TYR A 127 -10.53 2.26 4.25
N PHE A 128 -9.55 1.47 4.70
CA PHE A 128 -9.18 1.34 6.11
C PHE A 128 -8.60 2.64 6.67
N ASN A 129 -7.59 3.21 6.00
CA ASN A 129 -6.87 4.39 6.49
C ASN A 129 -7.78 5.62 6.65
N PRO A 130 -8.61 6.02 5.65
CA PRO A 130 -9.51 7.14 5.85
C PRO A 130 -10.57 6.88 6.92
N LEU A 131 -11.09 5.66 7.01
CA LEU A 131 -12.06 5.31 8.06
C LEU A 131 -11.42 5.44 9.46
N PHE A 132 -10.21 4.91 9.65
CA PHE A 132 -9.44 5.07 10.89
C PHE A 132 -9.21 6.55 11.21
N ALA A 133 -8.77 7.35 10.23
CA ALA A 133 -8.52 8.78 10.42
C ALA A 133 -9.78 9.52 10.87
N VAL A 134 -10.94 9.25 10.26
CA VAL A 134 -12.22 9.85 10.66
C VAL A 134 -12.61 9.47 12.09
N ILE A 135 -12.55 8.17 12.43
CA ILE A 135 -12.89 7.69 13.77
C ILE A 135 -11.96 8.31 14.82
N LEU A 136 -10.65 8.33 14.55
CA LEU A 136 -9.65 8.96 15.41
C LEU A 136 -9.93 10.46 15.59
N GLY A 137 -10.24 11.19 14.52
CA GLY A 137 -10.58 12.61 14.59
C GLY A 137 -11.80 12.88 15.45
N ILE A 138 -12.86 12.06 15.31
CA ILE A 138 -14.05 12.12 16.16
C ILE A 138 -13.67 11.86 17.63
N ILE A 139 -12.89 10.81 17.89
CA ILE A 139 -12.46 10.43 19.24
C ILE A 139 -11.60 11.50 19.88
N LEU A 140 -10.73 12.19 19.15
CA LEU A 140 -9.81 13.18 19.73
C LEU A 140 -10.41 14.58 19.86
N PHE A 141 -11.22 15.02 18.90
CA PHE A 141 -11.55 16.44 18.74
C PHE A 141 -13.04 16.76 18.78
N SER A 142 -13.93 15.79 18.56
CA SER A 142 -15.37 16.05 18.52
C SER A 142 -15.99 16.31 19.90
N ASP A 143 -16.94 17.24 19.98
CA ASP A 143 -17.69 17.60 21.19
C ASP A 143 -18.94 16.73 21.43
N LEU A 144 -19.04 15.56 20.77
CA LEU A 144 -20.16 14.62 20.96
C LEU A 144 -20.34 14.20 22.43
N SER A 145 -21.48 13.58 22.76
CA SER A 145 -21.60 12.92 24.06
C SER A 145 -20.72 11.66 24.11
N LEU A 146 -20.34 11.24 25.32
CA LEU A 146 -19.57 10.02 25.53
C LEU A 146 -20.22 8.81 24.86
N THR A 147 -21.53 8.61 25.09
CA THR A 147 -22.31 7.54 24.47
C THR A 147 -22.19 7.54 22.95
N ARG A 148 -22.34 8.70 22.30
CA ARG A 148 -22.23 8.79 20.83
C ARG A 148 -20.82 8.44 20.36
N ARG A 149 -19.77 8.93 21.05
CA ARG A 149 -18.38 8.54 20.75
C ARG A 149 -18.14 7.05 20.93
N THR A 150 -18.66 6.44 21.99
CA THR A 150 -18.53 5.00 22.25
C THR A 150 -19.22 4.16 21.17
N LEU A 151 -20.41 4.55 20.73
CA LEU A 151 -21.11 3.87 19.63
C LEU A 151 -20.36 4.01 18.30
N ILE A 152 -19.82 5.20 18.00
CA ILE A 152 -18.99 5.42 16.81
C ILE A 152 -17.71 4.59 16.87
N LEU A 153 -17.06 4.51 18.04
CA LEU A 153 -15.88 3.67 18.25
C LEU A 153 -16.19 2.19 18.00
N ALA A 154 -17.27 1.67 18.60
CA ALA A 154 -17.65 0.27 18.45
C ALA A 154 -18.03 -0.07 17.01
N ALA A 155 -18.91 0.72 16.38
CA ALA A 155 -19.28 0.53 14.99
C ALA A 155 -18.08 0.70 14.05
N GLY A 156 -17.22 1.68 14.32
CA GLY A 156 -15.99 1.92 13.58
C GLY A 156 -15.01 0.76 13.65
N ILE A 157 -14.80 0.16 14.82
CA ILE A 157 -13.97 -1.04 14.98
C ILE A 157 -14.55 -2.21 14.18
N VAL A 158 -15.87 -2.44 14.24
CA VAL A 158 -16.50 -3.51 13.45
C VAL A 158 -16.26 -3.29 11.96
N LEU A 159 -16.52 -2.09 11.45
CA LEU A 159 -16.30 -1.76 10.04
C LEU A 159 -14.83 -1.92 9.64
N LEU A 160 -13.90 -1.41 10.45
CA LEU A 160 -12.46 -1.59 10.21
C LEU A 160 -12.09 -3.07 10.17
N PHE A 161 -12.63 -3.89 11.09
CA PHE A 161 -12.32 -5.32 11.18
C PHE A 161 -12.76 -6.08 9.94
N TYR A 162 -13.91 -5.73 9.37
CA TYR A 162 -14.41 -6.33 8.14
C TYR A 162 -13.70 -5.82 6.87
N VAL A 163 -12.93 -4.73 6.97
CA VAL A 163 -12.05 -4.24 5.90
C VAL A 163 -10.64 -4.85 6.02
N ASN A 164 -10.10 -4.96 7.23
CA ASN A 164 -8.74 -5.44 7.47
C ASN A 164 -8.48 -5.98 8.90
N TYR A 165 -7.68 -7.04 9.00
CA TYR A 165 -7.23 -7.65 10.27
C TYR A 165 -6.31 -6.74 11.10
N GLU A 166 -5.67 -5.73 10.50
CA GLU A 166 -4.89 -4.69 11.19
C GLU A 166 -5.69 -3.94 12.25
N THR A 167 -7.01 -4.06 12.23
CA THR A 167 -7.89 -3.67 13.33
C THR A 167 -7.45 -4.24 14.67
N LEU A 168 -6.81 -5.42 14.72
CA LEU A 168 -6.23 -5.98 15.94
C LEU A 168 -5.17 -5.05 16.57
N CYS A 169 -4.46 -4.26 15.75
CA CYS A 169 -3.51 -3.25 16.22
C CYS A 169 -4.14 -1.86 16.31
N ALA A 170 -5.06 -1.52 15.41
CA ALA A 170 -5.71 -0.20 15.36
C ALA A 170 -6.78 -0.01 16.46
N ALA A 171 -7.55 -1.03 16.81
CA ALA A 171 -8.62 -0.95 17.81
C ALA A 171 -8.07 -0.60 19.21
N PRO A 172 -6.98 -1.21 19.72
CA PRO A 172 -6.36 -0.78 20.98
C PRO A 172 -5.96 0.70 20.99
N VAL A 173 -5.48 1.24 19.86
CA VAL A 173 -5.14 2.67 19.73
C VAL A 173 -6.38 3.55 19.89
N LEU A 174 -7.47 3.22 19.19
CA LEU A 174 -8.73 3.97 19.26
C LEU A 174 -9.38 3.87 20.65
N VAL A 175 -9.38 2.69 21.26
CA VAL A 175 -9.90 2.45 22.61
C VAL A 175 -9.08 3.22 23.64
N ALA A 176 -7.75 3.13 23.60
CA ALA A 176 -6.88 3.87 24.51
C ALA A 176 -7.09 5.38 24.37
N ALA A 177 -7.18 5.89 23.13
CA ALA A 177 -7.45 7.30 22.89
C ALA A 177 -8.80 7.75 23.48
N HIS A 178 -9.84 6.94 23.30
CA HIS A 178 -11.16 7.19 23.86
C HIS A 178 -11.16 7.20 25.40
N LEU A 179 -10.59 6.18 26.04
CA LEU A 179 -10.54 6.08 27.49
C LEU A 179 -9.71 7.22 28.11
N LEU A 180 -8.55 7.54 27.53
CA LEU A 180 -7.69 8.59 28.05
C LEU A 180 -8.28 9.98 27.91
N ARG A 181 -9.06 10.25 26.85
CA ARG A 181 -9.80 11.50 26.68
C ARG A 181 -10.87 11.68 27.75
N GLU A 182 -11.53 10.60 28.13
CA GLU A 182 -12.70 10.61 29.00
C GLU A 182 -12.38 10.32 30.46
N ARG A 183 -11.10 10.09 30.80
CA ARG A 183 -10.63 9.66 32.12
C ARG A 183 -11.15 10.49 33.30
N LYS A 184 -11.39 11.79 33.10
CA LYS A 184 -11.88 12.73 34.13
C LYS A 184 -13.42 12.75 34.25
N ASN A 185 -14.14 12.25 33.25
CA ASN A 185 -15.59 12.40 33.11
C ASN A 185 -16.37 11.07 33.24
N PHE A 186 -15.69 9.95 33.47
CA PHE A 186 -16.32 8.64 33.56
C PHE A 186 -17.32 8.53 34.71
N ARG A 187 -18.58 8.27 34.37
CA ARG A 187 -19.62 7.84 35.31
C ARG A 187 -19.79 6.32 35.24
N ARG A 188 -20.35 5.72 36.29
CA ARG A 188 -20.65 4.27 36.32
C ARG A 188 -21.56 3.83 35.16
N SER A 189 -22.51 4.66 34.75
CA SER A 189 -23.38 4.40 33.58
C SER A 189 -22.58 4.20 32.30
N ASP A 190 -21.44 4.87 32.19
CA ASP A 190 -20.65 4.89 30.97
C ASP A 190 -19.82 3.61 30.80
N ILE A 191 -19.43 3.00 31.93
CA ILE A 191 -18.79 1.67 31.95
C ILE A 191 -19.75 0.62 31.37
N ILE A 192 -21.04 0.70 31.71
CA ILE A 192 -22.05 -0.24 31.18
C ILE A 192 -22.17 -0.06 29.67
N ILE A 193 -22.23 1.19 29.17
CA ILE A 193 -22.30 1.47 27.74
C ILE A 193 -21.06 0.93 27.02
N LEU A 194 -19.87 1.16 27.57
CA LEU A 194 -18.61 0.62 27.03
C LEU A 194 -18.61 -0.90 27.00
N LEU A 195 -19.06 -1.56 28.07
CA LEU A 195 -19.13 -3.02 28.15
C LEU A 195 -20.10 -3.58 27.11
N VAL A 196 -21.31 -3.04 27.03
CA VAL A 196 -22.34 -3.49 26.08
C VAL A 196 -21.87 -3.28 24.65
N ALA A 197 -21.35 -2.09 24.33
CA ALA A 197 -20.84 -1.79 22.99
C ALA A 197 -19.62 -2.66 22.65
N GLY A 198 -18.74 -2.92 23.62
CA GLY A 198 -17.57 -3.79 23.45
C GLY A 198 -17.95 -5.24 23.21
N VAL A 199 -18.88 -5.80 23.99
CA VAL A 199 -19.38 -7.17 23.81
C VAL A 199 -20.10 -7.32 22.47
N ALA A 200 -20.98 -6.37 22.13
CA ALA A 200 -21.67 -6.39 20.84
C ALA A 200 -20.69 -6.27 19.66
N GLY A 201 -19.73 -5.36 19.74
CA GLY A 201 -18.68 -5.21 18.71
C GLY A 201 -17.83 -6.46 18.57
N PHE A 202 -17.40 -7.07 19.68
CA PHE A 202 -16.65 -8.32 19.66
C PHE A 202 -17.46 -9.47 19.05
N ALA A 203 -18.73 -9.62 19.42
CA ALA A 203 -19.61 -10.62 18.86
C ALA A 203 -19.78 -10.46 17.34
N LEU A 204 -19.84 -9.22 16.84
CA LEU A 204 -19.91 -8.92 15.41
C LEU A 204 -18.58 -9.22 14.69
N CYS A 205 -17.43 -8.99 15.31
CA CYS A 205 -16.12 -9.31 14.71
C CYS A 205 -15.76 -10.79 14.80
N LEU A 206 -16.40 -11.55 15.70
CA LEU A 206 -16.05 -12.94 16.00
C LEU A 206 -15.99 -13.86 14.76
N PRO A 207 -16.95 -13.82 13.80
CA PRO A 207 -16.89 -14.67 12.62
C PRO A 207 -15.62 -14.43 11.79
N GLN A 208 -15.25 -13.18 11.57
CA GLN A 208 -14.05 -12.82 10.81
C GLN A 208 -12.77 -13.08 11.60
N LEU A 209 -12.81 -12.96 12.93
CA LEU A 209 -11.67 -13.30 13.78
C LEU A 209 -11.36 -14.80 13.71
N LEU A 210 -12.39 -15.66 13.66
CA LEU A 210 -12.22 -17.10 13.50
C LEU A 210 -11.57 -17.44 12.15
N VAL A 211 -12.06 -16.84 11.06
CA VAL A 211 -11.45 -16.97 9.72
C VAL A 211 -9.98 -16.56 9.75
N PHE A 212 -9.67 -15.40 10.32
CA PHE A 212 -8.30 -14.92 10.44
C PHE A 212 -7.40 -15.89 11.24
N ILE A 213 -7.89 -16.41 12.38
CA ILE A 213 -7.12 -17.36 13.21
C ILE A 213 -6.86 -18.66 12.45
N GLU A 214 -7.85 -19.16 11.72
CA GLU A 214 -7.72 -20.37 10.89
C GLU A 214 -6.67 -20.17 9.80
N TYR A 215 -6.77 -19.09 9.04
CA TYR A 215 -5.80 -18.75 7.99
C TYR A 215 -4.38 -18.55 8.56
N ALA A 216 -4.26 -17.80 9.67
CA ALA A 216 -2.97 -17.49 10.29
C ALA A 216 -2.22 -18.74 10.79
N ARG A 217 -2.93 -19.82 11.16
CA ARG A 217 -2.31 -21.08 11.57
C ARG A 217 -1.61 -21.80 10.41
N GLY A 218 -2.14 -21.68 9.19
CA GLY A 218 -1.51 -22.26 7.98
C GLY A 218 -0.46 -21.36 7.34
N HIS A 219 -0.66 -20.03 7.36
CA HIS A 219 0.07 -19.11 6.47
C HIS A 219 0.81 -17.97 7.19
N GLY A 220 0.95 -18.02 8.52
CA GLY A 220 1.49 -16.93 9.33
C GLY A 220 2.91 -16.47 8.97
N ALA A 221 3.73 -17.34 8.38
CA ALA A 221 5.12 -17.04 8.00
C ALA A 221 5.26 -15.93 6.95
N ASN A 222 4.25 -15.72 6.08
CA ASN A 222 4.32 -14.75 4.98
C ASN A 222 3.78 -13.35 5.34
N GLN A 223 3.21 -13.18 6.54
CA GLN A 223 2.58 -11.94 6.98
C GLN A 223 3.28 -11.29 8.17
N THR A 224 4.27 -11.96 8.77
CA THR A 224 4.97 -11.50 9.96
C THR A 224 6.48 -11.52 9.74
N ALA A 225 7.20 -10.60 10.39
CA ALA A 225 8.66 -10.61 10.41
C ALA A 225 9.20 -10.57 11.84
N SER A 226 10.52 -10.73 11.96
CA SER A 226 11.23 -10.49 13.21
C SER A 226 11.01 -9.06 13.71
N PHE A 227 11.09 -8.89 15.04
CA PHE A 227 10.92 -7.60 15.72
C PHE A 227 11.74 -6.47 15.07
N LEU A 228 13.03 -6.70 14.78
CA LEU A 228 13.91 -5.68 14.20
C LEU A 228 13.52 -5.30 12.76
N SER A 229 13.06 -6.29 11.97
CA SER A 229 12.56 -6.03 10.61
C SER A 229 11.25 -5.25 10.65
N ALA A 230 10.31 -5.65 11.51
CA ALA A 230 9.06 -4.92 11.69
C ALA A 230 9.31 -3.48 12.18
N LEU A 231 10.28 -3.28 13.09
CA LEU A 231 10.69 -1.97 13.57
C LEU A 231 11.33 -1.09 12.48
N SER A 232 12.16 -1.65 11.61
CA SER A 232 12.75 -0.88 10.51
C SER A 232 11.69 -0.47 9.48
N GLN A 233 10.76 -1.36 9.14
CA GLN A 233 9.72 -1.10 8.15
C GLN A 233 8.67 -0.09 8.63
N ILE A 234 8.30 -0.12 9.92
CA ILE A 234 7.46 0.94 10.51
C ILE A 234 8.20 2.27 10.57
N ALA A 235 9.50 2.28 10.90
CA ALA A 235 10.29 3.51 10.90
C ALA A 235 10.40 4.11 9.49
N ILE A 236 10.63 3.28 8.46
CA ILE A 236 10.62 3.72 7.06
C ILE A 236 9.29 4.41 6.73
N THR A 237 8.15 3.82 7.12
CA THR A 237 6.84 4.38 6.80
C THR A 237 6.53 5.67 7.55
N LEU A 238 6.78 5.69 8.87
CA LEU A 238 6.38 6.80 9.74
C LEU A 238 7.34 7.99 9.71
N VAL A 239 8.63 7.75 9.43
CA VAL A 239 9.67 8.79 9.48
C VAL A 239 10.09 9.25 8.09
N VAL A 240 10.29 8.32 7.16
CA VAL A 240 10.80 8.64 5.81
C VAL A 240 9.65 8.82 4.81
N GLY A 241 8.69 7.91 4.84
CA GLY A 241 7.59 7.81 3.90
C GLY A 241 7.93 6.97 2.67
N ASN A 242 6.99 6.12 2.26
CA ASN A 242 7.18 5.14 1.18
C ASN A 242 7.29 5.79 -0.21
N ALA A 243 6.89 7.05 -0.34
CA ALA A 243 6.92 7.83 -1.58
C ALA A 243 8.25 8.55 -1.86
N VAL A 244 9.15 8.63 -0.87
CA VAL A 244 10.43 9.36 -0.98
C VAL A 244 11.63 8.42 -0.76
N PHE A 245 11.38 7.12 -0.67
CA PHE A 245 12.40 6.11 -0.42
C PHE A 245 12.86 5.48 -1.75
N PRO A 246 14.18 5.33 -2.00
CA PRO A 246 15.20 5.00 -1.00
C PRO A 246 16.33 6.02 -0.82
N LEU A 247 16.80 6.13 0.43
CA LEU A 247 18.00 6.83 0.98
C LEU A 247 18.74 7.82 0.07
N SER A 248 18.04 8.73 -0.60
CA SER A 248 18.64 9.94 -1.14
C SER A 248 19.09 10.81 0.02
N VAL A 249 20.07 11.69 -0.20
CA VAL A 249 20.46 12.72 0.79
C VAL A 249 19.23 13.46 1.31
N ALA A 250 18.25 13.70 0.43
CA ALA A 250 16.97 14.28 0.77
C ALA A 250 16.23 13.42 1.82
N ALA A 251 15.99 12.13 1.56
CA ALA A 251 15.30 11.25 2.51
C ALA A 251 16.00 11.20 3.89
N GLY A 252 17.34 11.18 3.91
CA GLY A 252 18.12 11.25 5.14
C GLY A 252 17.94 12.56 5.92
N VAL A 253 17.95 13.70 5.22
CA VAL A 253 17.69 15.03 5.81
C VAL A 253 16.28 15.12 6.37
N TYR A 254 15.28 14.60 5.65
CA TYR A 254 13.90 14.56 6.15
C TYR A 254 13.76 13.67 7.37
N ALA A 255 14.35 12.48 7.35
CA ALA A 255 14.32 11.56 8.49
C ALA A 255 14.96 12.20 9.73
N ALA A 256 16.10 12.88 9.56
CA ALA A 256 16.75 13.62 10.63
C ALA A 256 15.87 14.76 11.16
N LEU A 257 15.17 15.50 10.29
CA LEU A 257 14.22 16.53 10.70
C LEU A 257 13.07 15.94 11.52
N ILE A 258 12.42 14.87 11.05
CA ILE A 258 11.29 14.23 11.75
C ILE A 258 11.76 13.64 13.08
N ALA A 259 12.93 13.00 13.12
CA ALA A 259 13.52 12.51 14.36
C ALA A 259 13.81 13.65 15.35
N ALA A 260 14.40 14.76 14.89
CA ALA A 260 14.67 15.93 15.73
C ALA A 260 13.38 16.55 16.29
N LEU A 261 12.34 16.68 15.47
CA LEU A 261 11.02 17.16 15.91
C LEU A 261 10.37 16.20 16.92
N GLY A 262 10.51 14.89 16.71
CA GLY A 262 10.04 13.87 17.64
C GLY A 262 10.77 13.95 18.99
N VAL A 263 12.10 14.04 19.00
CA VAL A 263 12.91 14.23 20.21
C VAL A 263 12.52 15.53 20.92
N TYR A 264 12.38 16.63 20.18
CA TYR A 264 11.94 17.91 20.73
C TYR A 264 10.55 17.81 21.38
N PHE A 265 9.59 17.15 20.72
CA PHE A 265 8.26 16.89 21.27
C PHE A 265 8.31 16.06 22.56
N LEU A 266 9.14 15.02 22.59
CA LEU A 266 9.25 14.10 23.72
C LEU A 266 9.91 14.74 24.95
N PHE A 267 10.98 15.50 24.77
CA PHE A 267 11.80 15.93 25.91
C PHE A 267 11.73 17.42 26.23
N VAL A 268 11.32 18.26 25.27
CA VAL A 268 11.40 19.73 25.44
C VAL A 268 10.02 20.36 25.50
N LYS A 269 9.11 19.98 24.59
CA LYS A 269 7.78 20.59 24.51
C LYS A 269 6.91 20.22 25.74
N PRO A 270 6.29 21.21 26.42
CA PRO A 270 5.20 20.96 27.37
C PRO A 270 4.00 20.30 26.68
N LYS A 271 3.49 19.23 27.26
CA LYS A 271 2.45 18.39 26.65
C LYS A 271 1.07 18.72 27.21
N SER A 272 0.12 18.95 26.32
CA SER A 272 -1.30 18.99 26.65
C SER A 272 -1.87 17.59 26.90
N ASP A 273 -3.10 17.50 27.40
CA ASP A 273 -3.79 16.21 27.55
C ASP A 273 -3.92 15.47 26.21
N ILE A 274 -4.17 16.19 25.10
CA ILE A 274 -4.24 15.59 23.75
C ILE A 274 -2.87 15.11 23.28
N ASP A 275 -1.80 15.86 23.53
CA ASP A 275 -0.44 15.44 23.15
C ASP A 275 -0.06 14.11 23.79
N TRP A 276 -0.43 13.90 25.06
CA TRP A 276 -0.22 12.62 25.75
C TRP A 276 -1.06 11.49 25.15
N ILE A 277 -2.32 11.76 24.81
CA ILE A 277 -3.19 10.78 24.17
C ILE A 277 -2.61 10.33 22.83
N VAL A 278 -2.18 11.28 22.00
CA VAL A 278 -1.57 11.02 20.69
C VAL A 278 -0.28 10.21 20.85
N LEU A 279 0.58 10.58 21.80
CA LEU A 279 1.84 9.87 22.06
C LEU A 279 1.60 8.43 22.53
N ILE A 280 0.68 8.22 23.47
CA ILE A 280 0.36 6.88 23.98
C ILE A 280 -0.26 6.05 22.85
N GLY A 281 -1.18 6.62 22.07
CA GLY A 281 -1.80 5.94 20.94
C GLY A 281 -0.76 5.50 19.89
N LEU A 282 0.16 6.39 19.52
CA LEU A 282 1.22 6.07 18.57
C LEU A 282 2.16 5.00 19.11
N THR A 283 2.54 5.08 20.39
CA THR A 283 3.42 4.11 21.04
C THR A 283 2.77 2.73 21.10
N LEU A 284 1.50 2.68 21.49
CA LEU A 284 0.72 1.44 21.56
C LEU A 284 0.58 0.80 20.18
N GLY A 285 0.20 1.59 19.16
CA GLY A 285 0.07 1.10 17.79
C GLY A 285 1.40 0.57 17.25
N THR A 286 2.48 1.33 17.42
CA THR A 286 3.82 0.92 17.00
C THR A 286 4.26 -0.36 17.70
N LEU A 287 4.11 -0.44 19.02
CA LEU A 287 4.51 -1.62 19.79
C LEU A 287 3.72 -2.86 19.35
N LEU A 288 2.41 -2.76 19.19
CA LEU A 288 1.57 -3.87 18.74
C LEU A 288 1.97 -4.35 17.35
N MET A 289 2.18 -3.43 16.41
CA MET A 289 2.59 -3.77 15.04
C MET A 289 3.97 -4.44 14.98
N VAL A 290 4.90 -4.02 15.84
CA VAL A 290 6.25 -4.60 15.91
C VAL A 290 6.24 -5.95 16.61
N VAL A 291 5.52 -6.09 17.74
CA VAL A 291 5.44 -7.35 18.50
C VAL A 291 4.70 -8.44 17.71
N THR A 292 3.66 -8.08 16.97
CA THR A 292 2.94 -9.02 16.10
C THR A 292 3.69 -9.31 14.79
N GLY A 293 4.72 -8.53 14.45
CA GLY A 293 5.44 -8.65 13.19
C GLY A 293 4.68 -8.14 11.96
N ILE A 294 3.43 -7.67 12.11
CA ILE A 294 2.56 -7.20 11.02
C ILE A 294 3.16 -5.98 10.29
N ALA A 295 3.99 -5.20 10.98
CA ALA A 295 4.70 -4.07 10.35
C ALA A 295 5.75 -4.47 9.29
N MET A 296 5.99 -5.77 9.05
CA MET A 296 6.85 -6.25 7.96
C MET A 296 6.54 -5.57 6.63
N LYS A 297 5.25 -5.34 6.34
CA LYS A 297 4.81 -4.60 5.15
C LYS A 297 4.65 -3.13 5.54
N PRO A 298 5.47 -2.20 5.01
CA PRO A 298 5.42 -0.77 5.34
C PRO A 298 4.01 -0.17 5.32
N ARG A 299 3.22 -0.53 4.30
CA ARG A 299 1.84 -0.06 4.11
C ARG A 299 0.90 -0.31 5.31
N ASN A 300 1.19 -1.33 6.13
CA ASN A 300 0.38 -1.72 7.27
C ASN A 300 0.44 -0.69 8.42
N SER A 301 1.42 0.21 8.42
CA SER A 301 1.55 1.24 9.45
C SER A 301 1.01 2.61 9.03
N VAL A 302 0.47 2.74 7.82
CA VAL A 302 0.01 4.01 7.25
C VAL A 302 -1.13 4.62 8.06
N PHE A 303 -1.98 3.81 8.68
CA PHE A 303 -3.08 4.28 9.54
C PHE A 303 -2.59 5.08 10.76
N LEU A 304 -1.32 4.93 11.18
CA LEU A 304 -0.73 5.68 12.30
C LEU A 304 -0.25 7.09 11.90
N LEU A 305 -0.15 7.40 10.60
CA LEU A 305 0.35 8.69 10.12
C LEU A 305 -0.42 9.91 10.67
N PRO A 306 -1.75 9.91 10.84
CA PRO A 306 -2.46 11.02 11.48
C PRO A 306 -1.92 11.38 12.87
N LEU A 307 -1.50 10.38 13.67
CA LEU A 307 -0.90 10.61 14.99
C LEU A 307 0.51 11.22 14.86
N VAL A 308 1.32 10.71 13.92
CA VAL A 308 2.65 11.28 13.61
C VAL A 308 2.51 12.73 13.15
N PHE A 309 1.53 13.03 12.29
CA PHE A 309 1.31 14.39 11.79
C PHE A 309 0.92 15.36 12.90
N LEU A 310 0.09 14.92 13.87
CA LEU A 310 -0.23 15.71 15.05
C LEU A 310 1.02 15.99 15.91
N ILE A 311 1.88 14.99 16.14
CA ILE A 311 3.15 15.18 16.87
C ILE A 311 4.04 16.20 16.16
N ILE A 312 4.25 16.04 14.85
CA ILE A 312 5.08 16.95 14.06
C ILE A 312 4.50 18.37 14.10
N ALA A 313 3.20 18.53 13.87
CA ALA A 313 2.55 19.83 13.85
C ALA A 313 2.62 20.52 15.24
N SER A 314 2.38 19.77 16.31
CA SER A 314 2.53 20.25 17.69
C SER A 314 3.98 20.64 18.01
N ALA A 315 4.97 19.88 17.54
CA ALA A 315 6.39 20.19 17.71
C ALA A 315 6.76 21.50 17.00
N VAL A 316 6.37 21.63 15.73
CA VAL A 316 6.61 22.83 14.91
C VAL A 316 5.99 24.08 15.52
N ALA A 317 4.77 23.99 16.06
CA ALA A 317 4.07 25.12 16.68
C ALA A 317 4.80 25.68 17.92
N ALA A 318 5.52 24.83 18.65
CA ALA A 318 6.26 25.20 19.84
C ALA A 318 7.67 25.76 19.55
N LEU A 319 8.17 25.63 18.32
CA LEU A 319 9.47 26.19 17.93
C LEU A 319 9.43 27.73 17.85
N PRO A 320 10.60 28.39 18.00
CA PRO A 320 10.72 29.81 17.68
C PRO A 320 10.34 30.09 16.22
N PRO A 321 9.77 31.28 15.89
CA PRO A 321 9.18 31.54 14.57
C PRO A 321 10.11 31.33 13.37
N LEU A 322 11.42 31.56 13.52
CA LEU A 322 12.40 31.31 12.47
C LEU A 322 12.52 29.80 12.18
N TRP A 323 12.72 28.99 13.23
CA TRP A 323 12.86 27.54 13.13
C TRP A 323 11.56 26.86 12.69
N ALA A 324 10.41 27.35 13.15
CA ALA A 324 9.11 26.86 12.70
C ALA A 324 8.94 27.07 11.19
N ARG A 325 9.28 28.25 10.66
CA ARG A 325 9.22 28.53 9.20
C ARG A 325 10.18 27.65 8.41
N ALA A 326 11.41 27.46 8.89
CA ALA A 326 12.38 26.58 8.26
C ALA A 326 11.89 25.11 8.24
N ALA A 327 11.35 24.62 9.37
CA ALA A 327 10.79 23.27 9.45
C ALA A 327 9.60 23.10 8.50
N ILE A 328 8.68 24.06 8.43
CA ILE A 328 7.53 24.05 7.51
C ILE A 328 8.01 24.02 6.05
N ALA A 329 8.99 24.85 5.68
CA ALA A 329 9.53 24.88 4.32
C ALA A 329 10.17 23.54 3.93
N LEU A 330 10.95 22.94 4.83
CA LEU A 330 11.53 21.62 4.62
C LEU A 330 10.45 20.54 4.49
N ILE A 331 9.49 20.49 5.42
CA ILE A 331 8.36 19.55 5.34
C ILE A 331 7.63 19.71 4.01
N ALA A 332 7.31 20.94 3.59
CA ALA A 332 6.64 21.19 2.32
C ALA A 332 7.45 20.69 1.12
N ALA A 333 8.75 21.00 1.06
CA ALA A 333 9.62 20.54 -0.02
C ALA A 333 9.66 19.02 -0.11
N PHE A 334 9.75 18.33 1.03
CA PHE A 334 9.77 16.88 1.10
C PHE A 334 8.45 16.23 0.72
N GLN A 335 7.33 16.76 1.22
CA GLN A 335 6.01 16.24 0.87
C GLN A 335 5.69 16.47 -0.61
N LEU A 336 6.08 17.63 -1.18
CA LEU A 336 5.98 17.88 -2.62
C LEU A 336 6.83 16.90 -3.43
N LEU A 337 8.07 16.62 -3.01
CA LEU A 337 8.91 15.62 -3.67
C LEU A 337 8.22 14.24 -3.67
N GLY A 338 7.67 13.81 -2.54
CA GLY A 338 6.92 12.56 -2.44
C GLY A 338 5.66 12.54 -3.31
N ALA A 339 4.90 13.63 -3.33
CA ALA A 339 3.74 13.77 -4.21
C ALA A 339 4.13 13.68 -5.70
N VAL A 340 5.22 14.33 -6.11
CA VAL A 340 5.75 14.29 -7.48
C VAL A 340 6.21 12.87 -7.84
N ASN A 341 6.89 12.18 -6.92
CA ASN A 341 7.31 10.79 -7.12
C ASN A 341 6.12 9.86 -7.33
N VAL A 342 5.05 10.02 -6.56
CA VAL A 342 3.81 9.25 -6.71
C VAL A 342 3.09 9.60 -8.00
N ALA A 343 2.96 10.89 -8.32
CA ALA A 343 2.33 11.36 -9.55
C ALA A 343 3.00 10.84 -10.82
N TRP A 344 4.32 10.61 -10.77
CA TRP A 344 5.12 10.15 -11.90
C TRP A 344 5.62 8.71 -11.76
N HIS A 345 5.13 7.95 -10.78
CA HIS A 345 5.50 6.54 -10.60
C HIS A 345 7.02 6.31 -10.61
N ARG A 346 7.76 7.05 -9.77
CA ARG A 346 9.22 6.96 -9.70
C ARG A 346 9.74 7.06 -8.29
N ASP A 347 10.92 6.48 -8.05
CA ASP A 347 11.67 6.61 -6.80
C ASP A 347 10.82 6.35 -5.53
N THR A 348 9.85 5.43 -5.63
CA THR A 348 9.08 4.94 -4.47
C THR A 348 9.68 3.65 -3.92
N LEU A 349 9.34 3.32 -2.68
CA LEU A 349 9.76 2.08 -2.02
C LEU A 349 9.25 0.84 -2.75
N LYS A 350 8.03 0.90 -3.31
CA LYS A 350 7.41 -0.24 -3.99
C LYS A 350 7.91 -0.30 -5.43
N GLY A 351 8.81 -1.24 -5.72
CA GLY A 351 9.41 -1.41 -7.06
C GLY A 351 8.38 -1.53 -8.17
N SER A 352 7.37 -2.40 -7.99
CA SER A 352 6.28 -2.60 -8.97
C SER A 352 5.42 -1.35 -9.21
N PHE A 353 5.45 -0.35 -8.31
CA PHE A 353 4.79 0.93 -8.53
C PHE A 353 5.56 1.82 -9.52
N ASN A 354 6.87 1.61 -9.68
CA ASN A 354 7.76 2.46 -10.50
C ASN A 354 7.95 1.96 -11.94
N ILE A 355 7.32 0.84 -12.31
CA ILE A 355 7.53 0.19 -13.59
C ILE A 355 6.79 0.94 -14.71
N ASP A 356 7.50 1.25 -15.81
CA ASP A 356 6.91 1.82 -17.02
C ASP A 356 6.28 0.74 -17.89
N TYR A 357 5.09 0.29 -17.49
CA TYR A 357 4.32 -0.69 -18.26
C TYR A 357 3.86 -0.15 -19.62
N ARG A 358 3.75 1.18 -19.77
CA ARG A 358 3.41 1.86 -21.04
C ARG A 358 4.52 1.65 -22.06
N GLY A 359 5.74 2.00 -21.67
CA GLY A 359 6.94 1.77 -22.47
C GLY A 359 7.20 0.29 -22.72
N SER A 360 6.85 -0.56 -21.76
CA SER A 360 6.94 -2.02 -21.89
C SER A 360 6.04 -2.58 -22.98
N LEU A 361 4.75 -2.26 -22.95
CA LEU A 361 3.82 -2.65 -24.01
C LEU A 361 4.21 -2.09 -25.36
N ALA A 362 4.58 -0.80 -25.42
CA ALA A 362 5.01 -0.18 -26.68
C ALA A 362 6.24 -0.88 -27.28
N THR A 363 7.19 -1.30 -26.44
CA THR A 363 8.38 -2.06 -26.87
C THR A 363 7.99 -3.42 -27.43
N ILE A 364 7.18 -4.19 -26.69
CA ILE A 364 6.73 -5.52 -27.10
C ILE A 364 5.90 -5.46 -28.39
N THR A 365 5.01 -4.48 -28.52
CA THR A 365 4.23 -4.25 -29.74
C THR A 365 5.13 -3.91 -30.93
N ALA A 366 6.12 -3.04 -30.74
CA ALA A 366 7.07 -2.71 -31.82
C ALA A 366 7.85 -3.94 -32.30
N TRP A 367 8.26 -4.84 -31.40
CA TRP A 367 8.88 -6.11 -31.77
C TRP A 367 7.90 -7.08 -32.42
N LYS A 368 6.65 -7.14 -31.95
CA LYS A 368 5.59 -7.93 -32.60
C LYS A 368 5.43 -7.54 -34.07
N ASP A 369 5.47 -6.25 -34.37
CA ASP A 369 5.31 -5.72 -35.72
C ASP A 369 6.54 -5.95 -36.60
N GLN A 370 7.72 -6.12 -36.00
CA GLN A 370 8.98 -6.44 -36.71
C GLN A 370 9.19 -7.94 -36.91
N CYS A 371 8.54 -8.77 -36.09
CA CYS A 371 8.66 -10.20 -36.15
C CYS A 371 8.03 -10.78 -37.43
N LYS A 372 8.74 -11.70 -38.10
CA LYS A 372 8.25 -12.33 -39.33
C LYS A 372 7.17 -13.38 -39.06
N GLY A 373 7.31 -14.09 -37.95
CA GLY A 373 6.39 -15.11 -37.47
C GLY A 373 5.57 -14.63 -36.27
N LYS A 374 5.33 -15.52 -35.31
CA LYS A 374 4.67 -15.14 -34.05
C LYS A 374 5.67 -14.60 -33.03
N LEU A 375 5.22 -13.63 -32.25
CA LEU A 375 5.90 -13.19 -31.03
C LEU A 375 5.40 -14.02 -29.84
N ILE A 376 6.33 -14.59 -29.07
CA ILE A 376 6.05 -15.31 -27.82
C ILE A 376 6.75 -14.59 -26.67
N VAL A 377 5.99 -14.10 -25.70
CA VAL A 377 6.54 -13.37 -24.55
C VAL A 377 6.57 -14.25 -23.30
N PHE A 378 7.76 -14.56 -22.79
CA PHE A 378 7.95 -15.21 -21.49
C PHE A 378 8.12 -14.16 -20.40
N ASN A 379 7.27 -14.20 -19.37
CA ASN A 379 7.31 -13.23 -18.28
C ASN A 379 6.85 -13.83 -16.96
N HIS A 380 7.33 -13.28 -15.84
CA HIS A 380 6.85 -13.60 -14.49
C HIS A 380 6.31 -12.35 -13.77
N ASP A 381 6.00 -11.28 -14.50
CA ASP A 381 5.47 -10.06 -13.89
C ASP A 381 3.94 -10.05 -14.02
N SER A 382 3.23 -10.14 -12.88
CA SER A 382 1.76 -10.26 -12.87
C SER A 382 1.04 -9.10 -13.56
N PRO A 383 1.38 -7.81 -13.30
CA PRO A 383 0.80 -6.70 -14.07
C PRO A 383 1.13 -6.70 -15.55
N LEU A 384 2.38 -6.99 -15.95
CA LEU A 384 2.71 -7.10 -17.38
C LEU A 384 1.90 -8.23 -18.04
N ASN A 385 1.78 -9.39 -17.39
CA ASN A 385 1.00 -10.51 -17.91
C ASN A 385 -0.46 -10.11 -18.16
N TYR A 386 -1.09 -9.46 -17.18
CA TYR A 386 -2.45 -8.94 -17.32
C TYR A 386 -2.60 -7.99 -18.51
N LEU A 387 -1.64 -7.07 -18.68
CA LEU A 387 -1.67 -6.11 -19.80
C LEU A 387 -1.43 -6.78 -21.16
N LEU A 388 -0.59 -7.81 -21.23
CA LEU A 388 -0.38 -8.59 -22.44
C LEU A 388 -1.65 -9.35 -22.84
N GLU A 389 -2.36 -9.92 -21.86
CA GLU A 389 -3.66 -10.59 -22.05
C GLU A 389 -4.71 -9.60 -22.60
N GLU A 390 -4.86 -8.41 -22.00
CA GLU A 390 -5.78 -7.36 -22.47
C GLU A 390 -5.49 -6.91 -23.91
N ASN A 391 -4.21 -6.92 -24.32
CA ASN A 391 -3.78 -6.52 -25.67
C ASN A 391 -3.70 -7.70 -26.65
N SER A 392 -4.17 -8.90 -26.26
CA SER A 392 -4.12 -10.11 -27.10
C SER A 392 -2.70 -10.41 -27.62
N ILE A 393 -1.69 -10.21 -26.76
CA ILE A 393 -0.30 -10.56 -27.04
C ILE A 393 -0.03 -11.90 -26.36
N GLY A 394 0.33 -12.91 -27.17
CA GLY A 394 0.63 -14.24 -26.69
C GLY A 394 1.78 -14.25 -25.69
N SER A 395 1.51 -14.73 -24.48
CA SER A 395 2.51 -14.80 -23.42
C SER A 395 2.46 -16.13 -22.67
N SER A 396 3.62 -16.54 -22.18
CA SER A 396 3.79 -17.66 -21.25
C SER A 396 4.21 -17.09 -19.90
N SER A 397 3.36 -17.26 -18.90
CA SER A 397 3.56 -16.70 -17.57
C SER A 397 3.12 -17.67 -16.50
N VAL A 398 3.84 -17.68 -15.37
CA VAL A 398 3.42 -18.40 -14.16
C VAL A 398 2.12 -17.85 -13.58
N PHE A 399 1.74 -16.63 -13.97
CA PHE A 399 0.51 -15.96 -13.56
C PHE A 399 -0.60 -16.07 -14.61
N SER A 400 -0.42 -16.83 -15.69
CA SER A 400 -1.50 -17.00 -16.67
C SER A 400 -2.54 -18.00 -16.13
N PRO A 401 -3.84 -17.68 -16.19
CA PRO A 401 -4.90 -18.59 -15.71
C PRO A 401 -5.08 -19.83 -16.60
N GLN A 402 -4.53 -19.83 -17.82
CA GLN A 402 -4.65 -20.93 -18.77
C GLN A 402 -3.45 -21.86 -18.64
N ARG A 403 -3.63 -23.09 -18.16
CA ARG A 403 -2.55 -24.10 -18.18
C ARG A 403 -2.00 -24.23 -19.61
N GLY A 404 -0.78 -23.78 -19.79
CA GLY A 404 -0.07 -23.82 -21.06
C GLY A 404 0.42 -25.23 -21.33
N THR A 405 0.28 -25.65 -22.58
CA THR A 405 1.12 -26.71 -23.15
C THR A 405 2.42 -26.08 -23.64
N ASP A 406 3.47 -26.87 -23.73
CA ASP A 406 4.71 -26.43 -24.36
C ASP A 406 4.46 -25.78 -25.73
N ILE A 407 5.24 -24.74 -26.02
CA ILE A 407 5.04 -23.85 -27.15
C ILE A 407 6.02 -24.26 -28.25
N ALA A 408 5.51 -24.82 -29.34
CA ALA A 408 6.31 -25.00 -30.55
C ALA A 408 6.68 -23.62 -31.13
N ALA A 409 7.95 -23.38 -31.44
CA ALA A 409 8.44 -22.17 -32.07
C ALA A 409 9.23 -22.55 -33.33
N HIS A 410 9.06 -21.76 -34.39
CA HIS A 410 9.56 -22.06 -35.73
C HIS A 410 10.52 -20.97 -36.22
N PRO A 411 11.40 -21.27 -37.19
CA PRO A 411 12.24 -20.25 -37.81
C PRO A 411 11.45 -19.03 -38.30
N GLY A 412 11.85 -17.85 -37.85
CA GLY A 412 11.18 -16.58 -38.13
C GLY A 412 10.22 -16.10 -37.02
N ASP A 413 9.89 -16.95 -36.05
CA ASP A 413 9.27 -16.53 -34.79
C ASP A 413 10.28 -15.78 -33.93
N CYS A 414 9.74 -14.97 -33.02
CA CYS A 414 10.53 -14.17 -32.08
C CYS A 414 10.11 -14.50 -30.66
N VAL A 415 11.09 -14.68 -29.79
CA VAL A 415 10.90 -14.99 -28.37
C VAL A 415 11.41 -13.82 -27.56
N VAL A 416 10.57 -13.31 -26.66
CA VAL A 416 10.95 -12.22 -25.75
C VAL A 416 10.95 -12.76 -24.33
N LEU A 417 12.11 -12.73 -23.69
CA LEU A 417 12.24 -12.97 -22.27
C LEU A 417 12.13 -11.64 -21.52
N THR A 418 11.18 -11.55 -20.60
CA THR A 418 11.05 -10.43 -19.66
C THR A 418 11.77 -10.77 -18.37
N LYS A 419 12.74 -9.95 -17.99
CA LYS A 419 13.38 -9.97 -16.69
C LYS A 419 12.93 -8.80 -15.84
N THR A 420 12.30 -9.10 -14.71
CA THR A 420 11.82 -8.11 -13.74
C THR A 420 12.24 -8.53 -12.32
N TYR A 421 11.92 -7.70 -11.33
CA TYR A 421 12.06 -8.06 -9.93
C TYR A 421 11.23 -9.31 -9.60
N ALA A 422 11.79 -10.24 -8.81
CA ALA A 422 11.22 -11.57 -8.58
C ALA A 422 9.82 -11.57 -7.92
N GLY A 423 9.50 -10.53 -7.15
CA GLY A 423 8.17 -10.37 -6.57
C GLY A 423 7.84 -11.48 -5.57
N THR A 424 6.78 -12.25 -5.87
CA THR A 424 6.36 -13.40 -5.04
C THR A 424 7.18 -14.65 -5.29
N LEU A 425 8.00 -14.68 -6.35
CA LEU A 425 8.92 -15.77 -6.62
C LEU A 425 10.24 -15.53 -5.89
N ASN A 426 10.92 -16.61 -5.50
CA ASN A 426 12.29 -16.50 -5.02
C ASN A 426 13.29 -16.44 -6.19
N GLY A 427 14.53 -16.05 -5.91
CA GLY A 427 15.56 -15.89 -6.94
C GLY A 427 15.89 -17.19 -7.70
N ASP A 428 15.83 -18.34 -7.04
CA ASP A 428 16.12 -19.65 -7.65
C ASP A 428 15.00 -20.09 -8.60
N GLU A 429 13.74 -19.80 -8.25
CA GLU A 429 12.58 -20.01 -9.09
C GLU A 429 12.70 -19.18 -10.37
N VAL A 430 12.99 -17.89 -10.25
CA VAL A 430 13.20 -16.99 -11.40
C VAL A 430 14.38 -17.45 -12.27
N ALA A 431 15.50 -17.82 -11.66
CA ALA A 431 16.66 -18.33 -12.38
C ALA A 431 16.35 -19.67 -13.10
N THR A 432 15.47 -20.49 -12.54
CA THR A 432 15.02 -21.73 -13.19
C THR A 432 14.15 -21.44 -14.41
N LEU A 433 13.20 -20.49 -14.31
CA LEU A 433 12.42 -20.03 -15.46
C LEU A 433 13.31 -19.49 -16.57
N TYR A 434 14.35 -18.70 -16.26
CA TYR A 434 15.25 -18.17 -17.27
C TYR A 434 16.07 -19.25 -17.96
N ARG A 435 16.60 -20.23 -17.21
CA ARG A 435 17.36 -21.36 -17.77
C ARG A 435 16.53 -22.26 -18.69
N MET A 436 15.21 -22.27 -18.52
CA MET A 436 14.32 -22.99 -19.45
C MET A 436 14.37 -22.46 -20.89
N LEU A 437 14.87 -21.24 -21.10
CA LEU A 437 15.07 -20.65 -22.42
C LEU A 437 16.53 -20.72 -22.90
N ASP A 438 17.43 -21.37 -22.15
CA ASP A 438 18.81 -21.63 -22.61
C ASP A 438 18.78 -22.73 -23.67
N ASN A 439 18.48 -22.35 -24.91
CA ASN A 439 18.34 -23.27 -26.03
C ASN A 439 19.14 -22.79 -27.25
N PRO A 440 19.94 -23.65 -27.91
CA PRO A 440 20.75 -23.26 -29.08
C PRO A 440 19.91 -22.80 -30.28
N ALA A 441 18.60 -23.11 -30.32
CA ALA A 441 17.67 -22.62 -31.33
C ALA A 441 17.26 -21.14 -31.12
N LEU A 442 17.59 -20.53 -29.97
CA LEU A 442 17.29 -19.14 -29.66
C LEU A 442 18.55 -18.30 -29.75
N LYS A 443 18.60 -17.39 -30.73
CA LYS A 443 19.72 -16.47 -30.90
C LYS A 443 19.33 -15.09 -30.44
N GLN A 444 19.98 -14.60 -29.37
CA GLN A 444 19.75 -13.24 -28.88
C GLN A 444 20.07 -12.21 -29.96
N VAL A 445 19.13 -11.30 -30.22
CA VAL A 445 19.26 -10.24 -31.23
C VAL A 445 19.22 -8.84 -30.64
N ALA A 446 18.46 -8.62 -29.56
CA ALA A 446 18.36 -7.32 -28.91
C ALA A 446 18.19 -7.43 -27.39
N VAL A 447 18.59 -6.36 -26.70
CA VAL A 447 18.29 -6.15 -25.28
C VAL A 447 17.73 -4.75 -25.12
N LYS A 448 16.60 -4.62 -24.41
CA LYS A 448 16.01 -3.34 -24.07
C LYS A 448 15.85 -3.23 -22.57
N GLN A 449 16.42 -2.19 -21.98
CA GLN A 449 16.34 -1.89 -20.56
C GLN A 449 15.41 -0.68 -20.35
N LEU A 450 14.45 -0.81 -19.43
CA LEU A 450 13.45 0.21 -19.11
C LEU A 450 13.42 0.50 -17.61
N SER A 451 13.03 1.72 -17.26
CA SER A 451 12.83 2.18 -15.88
C SER A 451 14.04 1.90 -14.98
N GLU A 452 15.16 2.58 -15.22
CA GLU A 452 16.34 2.51 -14.35
C GLU A 452 15.97 2.93 -12.92
N ASP A 453 16.19 2.03 -11.97
CA ASP A 453 16.12 2.27 -10.55
C ASP A 453 17.54 2.60 -10.05
N ARG A 454 17.87 3.90 -10.08
CA ARG A 454 19.15 4.46 -9.61
C ARG A 454 19.50 4.08 -8.16
N TYR A 455 18.56 3.48 -7.43
CA TYR A 455 18.75 3.08 -6.06
C TYR A 455 18.57 1.58 -5.82
N ALA A 456 18.57 0.76 -6.87
CA ALA A 456 18.47 -0.70 -6.77
C ALA A 456 19.49 -1.30 -5.78
N ALA A 457 20.73 -0.81 -5.77
CA ALA A 457 21.76 -1.27 -4.84
C ALA A 457 21.38 -1.04 -3.35
N ILE A 458 20.82 0.12 -3.05
CA ILE A 458 20.38 0.47 -1.69
C ILE A 458 19.16 -0.37 -1.30
N LYS A 459 18.17 -0.48 -2.20
CA LYS A 459 17.00 -1.34 -1.99
C LYS A 459 17.43 -2.77 -1.73
N SER A 460 18.43 -3.27 -2.46
CA SER A 460 18.97 -4.60 -2.27
C SER A 460 19.61 -4.80 -0.91
N TRP A 461 20.38 -3.80 -0.46
CA TRP A 461 20.99 -3.84 0.86
C TRP A 461 19.95 -3.82 1.99
N VAL A 462 18.93 -2.95 1.89
CA VAL A 462 17.88 -2.82 2.91
C VAL A 462 16.94 -4.03 2.93
N GLY A 463 16.50 -4.48 1.75
CA GLY A 463 15.60 -5.63 1.58
C GLY A 463 16.28 -6.98 1.78
N LYS A 464 17.62 -7.03 1.75
CA LYS A 464 18.42 -8.26 1.76
C LYS A 464 18.06 -9.21 0.61
N GLU A 465 17.72 -8.65 -0.54
CA GLU A 465 17.31 -9.37 -1.74
C GLU A 465 17.78 -8.60 -2.99
N PRO A 466 18.02 -9.25 -4.13
CA PRO A 466 18.51 -8.55 -5.31
C PRO A 466 17.41 -7.74 -6.00
N PHE A 467 17.54 -6.41 -6.01
CA PHE A 467 16.77 -5.52 -6.87
C PHE A 467 17.54 -5.28 -8.17
N PRO A 468 16.90 -5.46 -9.34
CA PRO A 468 17.56 -5.20 -10.61
C PRO A 468 17.78 -3.69 -10.81
N GLN A 469 18.89 -3.31 -11.47
CA GLN A 469 19.16 -1.91 -11.81
C GLN A 469 18.09 -1.32 -12.73
N TYR A 470 17.55 -2.14 -13.63
CA TYR A 470 16.42 -1.77 -14.49
C TYR A 470 15.20 -2.53 -14.02
N SER A 471 14.08 -1.84 -13.84
CA SER A 471 12.87 -2.48 -13.33
C SER A 471 12.33 -3.53 -14.30
N ILE A 472 12.60 -3.35 -15.61
CA ILE A 472 12.36 -4.33 -16.67
C ILE A 472 13.57 -4.37 -17.62
N GLU A 473 14.06 -5.57 -17.89
CA GLU A 473 14.94 -5.88 -19.01
C GLU A 473 14.24 -6.87 -19.94
N PHE A 474 14.14 -6.53 -21.22
CA PHE A 474 13.71 -7.45 -22.25
C PHE A 474 14.89 -7.99 -23.03
N VAL A 475 14.89 -9.30 -23.27
CA VAL A 475 15.85 -9.96 -24.15
C VAL A 475 15.08 -10.59 -25.30
N GLU A 476 15.36 -10.12 -26.51
CA GLU A 476 14.74 -10.62 -27.74
C GLU A 476 15.64 -11.69 -28.38
N TYR A 477 15.02 -12.78 -28.81
CA TYR A 477 15.65 -13.90 -29.49
C TYR A 477 14.95 -14.18 -30.81
N ASP A 478 15.75 -14.38 -31.86
CA ASP A 478 15.29 -15.00 -33.10
C ASP A 478 15.31 -16.53 -32.94
N VAL A 479 14.26 -17.19 -33.41
CA VAL A 479 14.23 -18.65 -33.50
C VAL A 479 14.94 -19.08 -34.79
N THR A 480 16.02 -19.86 -34.67
CA THR A 480 16.86 -20.29 -35.80
C THR A 480 16.54 -21.69 -36.31
N SER A 481 15.89 -22.51 -35.50
CA SER A 481 15.46 -23.88 -35.83
C SER A 481 14.21 -24.23 -35.05
N ASP A 482 13.42 -25.19 -35.54
CA ASP A 482 12.23 -25.66 -34.82
C ASP A 482 12.60 -26.11 -33.40
N VAL A 483 11.85 -25.62 -32.41
CA VAL A 483 12.08 -25.89 -31.00
C VAL A 483 10.76 -25.91 -30.23
N THR A 484 10.66 -26.79 -29.24
CA THR A 484 9.55 -26.78 -28.28
C THR A 484 10.04 -26.13 -26.99
N LEU A 485 9.45 -24.99 -26.64
CA LEU A 485 9.78 -24.24 -25.45
C LEU A 485 8.81 -24.60 -24.31
N PRO A 486 9.30 -24.84 -23.09
CA PRO A 486 8.42 -25.22 -21.99
C PRO A 486 7.50 -24.06 -21.61
N ALA A 487 6.21 -24.35 -21.42
CA ALA A 487 5.30 -23.33 -20.89
C ALA A 487 5.65 -23.01 -19.44
N TRP A 488 5.67 -21.72 -19.10
CA TRP A 488 5.87 -21.28 -17.71
C TRP A 488 4.59 -21.44 -16.88
N THR A 489 3.44 -21.61 -17.52
CA THR A 489 2.19 -21.77 -16.80
C THR A 489 2.16 -23.08 -16.02
N GLY A 490 2.00 -22.99 -14.69
CA GLY A 490 2.05 -24.16 -13.81
C GLY A 490 3.45 -24.74 -13.57
N ALA A 491 4.52 -24.11 -14.08
CA ALA A 491 5.91 -24.51 -13.81
C ALA A 491 6.28 -24.33 -12.33
N ILE A 492 5.57 -23.45 -11.62
CA ILE A 492 5.71 -23.23 -10.18
C ILE A 492 4.36 -23.58 -9.55
N LYS A 493 4.27 -24.79 -8.99
CA LYS A 493 3.08 -25.34 -8.32
C LYS A 493 2.55 -24.54 -7.10
N ARG A 494 3.09 -23.36 -6.79
CA ARG A 494 2.90 -22.69 -5.49
C ARG A 494 1.89 -21.56 -5.45
N LEU A 495 1.31 -21.13 -6.57
CA LEU A 495 0.48 -19.90 -6.60
C LEU A 495 -1.01 -20.13 -6.90
N ASP A 496 -1.37 -21.26 -7.53
CA ASP A 496 -2.79 -21.61 -7.81
C ASP A 496 -3.32 -22.72 -6.88
N GLU A 497 -2.43 -23.46 -6.21
CA GLU A 497 -2.78 -24.41 -5.16
C GLU A 497 -2.50 -23.69 -3.84
N GLY A 498 -3.52 -23.10 -3.22
CA GLY A 498 -3.45 -22.79 -1.80
C GLY A 498 -3.29 -24.09 -1.03
N GLN A 499 -2.05 -24.54 -0.78
CA GLN A 499 -1.64 -25.68 0.06
C GLN A 499 -0.11 -25.92 -0.11
N ASP A 500 0.64 -26.37 0.89
CA ASP A 500 0.27 -27.18 2.07
C ASP A 500 0.30 -26.45 3.42
#